data_AF-A0AAZ3QNJ0-F1
#
_entry.id   AF-A0AAZ3QNJ0-F1
#
_cell.length_a   1.000
_cell.length_b   1.000
_cell.length_c   1.000
_cell.angle_alpha   90.00
_cell.angle_beta   90.00
_cell.angle_gamma   90.00
#
_symmetry.space_group_name_H-M   'P 1'
#
loop_
_entity.id
_entity.type
_entity.pdbx_description
1 polymer ?
#
loop_
_entity_poly.entity_id
_entity_poly.type
_entity_poly.pdbx_seq_one_letter_code
_entity_poly.pdbx_strand_id
1 'polypeptide(L)'
;MPRVPAHMRERTLGMLQGGMRTADVARAINCTVRTVRCLRQHYRETGQTADHPRSGRPRVTTPALDWYIRTSHMQDRYMMATTTARVTPGTHNPSISAQTVHNRLREAGLRACRPVVRQVLTRHHLQQRRLWAQTHHRWTRQDWQKVLFTDESRFCLNRYDGWIRIYRQRTEFVVISGNLNAVRYREDILLPHVVLFLQAHPDMTLQHDNATSHTAHSVCDFLQDRNVSVLPWPAKSPDLNPMEHVWDLLDRREEMSANADLVRSHRDRISKAPNLINIELFWRSYNSRRDLIIDRNSNFKCPVMLVVGDQAPHEEAAVECNSKLDPTTTSFLKMADAGGLPQLTQPSKLTEAFKYFIQGMGYMASSIMTRLSRSRTASLSSSYSMDGERQRSRTLSQSSQGGQMPPSPSHTMEVSC
;
A
#
# COMPACT_ATOMS: atom_id res chain seq x y z
N MET A 1 -49.88 1.88 25.56
CA MET A 1 -49.76 0.44 25.91
C MET A 1 -48.60 -0.17 25.13
N PRO A 2 -47.81 -1.08 25.74
CA PRO A 2 -46.64 -1.65 25.09
C PRO A 2 -47.02 -2.47 23.85
N ARG A 3 -46.22 -2.34 22.79
CA ARG A 3 -46.38 -3.05 21.52
C ARG A 3 -46.06 -4.53 21.72
N VAL A 4 -46.96 -5.44 21.33
CA VAL A 4 -46.69 -6.88 21.36
C VAL A 4 -45.64 -7.22 20.28
N PRO A 5 -44.46 -7.75 20.64
CA PRO A 5 -43.41 -8.15 19.70
C PRO A 5 -43.89 -9.24 18.72
N ALA A 6 -43.30 -9.31 17.52
CA ALA A 6 -43.74 -10.24 16.47
C ALA A 6 -43.79 -11.71 16.94
N HIS A 7 -42.73 -12.20 17.59
CA HIS A 7 -42.69 -13.57 18.13
C HIS A 7 -43.79 -13.85 19.17
N MET A 8 -44.19 -12.83 19.94
CA MET A 8 -45.28 -12.96 20.91
C MET A 8 -46.65 -13.02 20.23
N ARG A 9 -46.81 -12.44 19.03
CA ARG A 9 -48.07 -12.52 18.26
C ARG A 9 -48.29 -13.92 17.70
N GLU A 10 -47.24 -14.53 17.17
CA GLU A 10 -47.28 -15.92 16.70
C GLU A 10 -47.55 -16.88 17.86
N ARG A 11 -46.87 -16.67 19.00
CA ARG A 11 -47.15 -17.41 20.24
C ARG A 11 -48.59 -17.22 20.73
N THR A 12 -49.14 -15.99 20.63
CA THR A 12 -50.55 -15.71 20.95
C THR A 12 -51.48 -16.57 20.11
N LEU A 13 -51.24 -16.64 18.80
CA LEU A 13 -52.06 -17.45 17.89
C LEU A 13 -51.91 -18.95 18.14
N GLY A 14 -50.70 -19.44 18.39
CA GLY A 14 -50.45 -20.84 18.73
C GLY A 14 -51.17 -21.26 20.02
N MET A 15 -51.14 -20.41 21.05
CA MET A 15 -51.88 -20.65 22.30
C MET A 15 -53.40 -20.67 22.08
N LEU A 16 -53.92 -19.81 21.20
CA LEU A 16 -55.34 -19.79 20.85
C LEU A 16 -55.76 -21.01 20.01
N GLN A 17 -54.89 -21.47 19.09
CA GLN A 17 -55.11 -22.70 18.31
C GLN A 17 -55.07 -23.95 19.19
N GLY A 18 -54.22 -23.94 20.23
CA GLY A 18 -54.17 -24.96 21.28
C GLY A 18 -55.34 -24.92 22.28
N GLY A 19 -56.39 -24.14 22.01
CA GLY A 19 -57.63 -24.13 22.80
C GLY A 19 -57.60 -23.27 24.08
N MET A 20 -56.54 -22.49 24.32
CA MET A 20 -56.49 -21.60 25.50
C MET A 20 -57.51 -20.45 25.39
N ARG A 21 -58.14 -20.10 26.52
CA ARG A 21 -59.09 -18.98 26.56
C ARG A 21 -58.36 -17.64 26.36
N THR A 22 -59.00 -16.71 25.68
CA THR A 22 -58.39 -15.40 25.33
C THR A 22 -57.92 -14.60 26.55
N ALA A 23 -58.57 -14.76 27.71
CA ALA A 23 -58.18 -14.10 28.95
C ALA A 23 -56.88 -14.65 29.53
N ASP A 24 -56.66 -15.97 29.40
CA ASP A 24 -55.46 -16.63 29.91
C ASP A 24 -54.25 -16.35 29.02
N VAL A 25 -54.47 -16.30 27.69
CA VAL A 25 -53.45 -15.87 26.73
C VAL A 25 -53.05 -14.40 26.97
N ALA A 26 -54.02 -13.53 27.25
CA ALA A 26 -53.74 -12.12 27.56
C ALA A 26 -52.90 -11.97 28.84
N ARG A 27 -53.19 -12.77 29.88
CA ARG A 27 -52.41 -12.81 31.12
C ARG A 27 -50.98 -13.33 30.90
N ALA A 28 -50.84 -14.41 30.12
CA ALA A 28 -49.55 -15.02 29.83
C ALA A 28 -48.61 -14.12 29.01
N ILE A 29 -49.17 -13.24 28.17
CA ILE A 29 -48.42 -12.35 27.26
C ILE A 29 -48.35 -10.92 27.83
N ASN A 30 -48.91 -10.69 29.02
CA ASN A 30 -49.00 -9.39 29.67
C ASN A 30 -49.56 -8.29 28.74
N CYS A 31 -50.68 -8.60 28.08
CA CYS A 31 -51.39 -7.66 27.21
C CYS A 31 -52.89 -7.66 27.49
N THR A 32 -53.63 -6.75 26.87
CA THR A 32 -55.09 -6.68 27.08
C THR A 32 -55.82 -7.77 26.29
N VAL A 33 -56.95 -8.24 26.81
CA VAL A 33 -57.84 -9.18 26.11
C VAL A 33 -58.30 -8.61 24.76
N ARG A 34 -58.46 -7.27 24.66
CA ARG A 34 -58.76 -6.59 23.40
C ARG A 34 -57.65 -6.79 22.36
N THR A 35 -56.39 -6.67 22.75
CA THR A 35 -55.23 -6.90 21.86
C THR A 35 -55.22 -8.33 21.31
N VAL A 36 -55.46 -9.34 22.15
CA VAL A 36 -55.55 -10.75 21.73
C VAL A 36 -56.71 -10.97 20.75
N ARG A 37 -57.87 -10.35 21.01
CA ARG A 37 -59.04 -10.42 20.12
C ARG A 37 -58.77 -9.76 18.77
N CYS A 38 -58.16 -8.58 18.75
CA CYS A 38 -57.79 -7.88 17.53
C CYS A 38 -56.75 -8.66 16.71
N LEU A 39 -55.73 -9.26 17.35
CA LEU A 39 -54.75 -10.11 16.68
C LEU A 39 -55.39 -11.34 16.05
N ARG A 40 -56.30 -12.01 16.76
CA ARG A 40 -57.04 -13.17 16.22
C ARG A 40 -57.93 -12.79 15.04
N GLN A 41 -58.58 -11.62 15.10
CA GLN A 41 -59.42 -11.13 14.02
C GLN A 41 -58.59 -10.78 12.78
N HIS A 42 -57.50 -10.03 12.97
CA HIS A 42 -56.57 -9.68 11.91
C HIS A 42 -55.97 -10.91 11.21
N TYR A 43 -55.57 -11.93 11.99
CA TYR A 43 -55.07 -13.19 11.43
C TYR A 43 -56.14 -13.97 10.66
N ARG A 44 -57.40 -13.97 11.12
CA ARG A 44 -58.52 -14.60 10.39
C ARG A 44 -58.82 -13.93 9.05
N GLU A 45 -58.65 -12.62 8.98
CA GLU A 45 -58.93 -11.83 7.76
C GLU A 45 -57.76 -11.85 6.77
N THR A 46 -56.51 -11.86 7.25
CA THR A 46 -55.31 -11.67 6.40
C THR A 46 -54.40 -12.88 6.32
N GLY A 47 -54.53 -13.85 7.22
CA GLY A 47 -53.60 -14.97 7.36
C GLY A 47 -52.21 -14.58 7.87
N GLN A 48 -51.99 -13.33 8.27
CA GLN A 48 -50.68 -12.80 8.66
C GLN A 48 -50.71 -12.20 10.08
N THR A 49 -49.57 -12.20 10.77
CA THR A 49 -49.37 -11.57 12.09
C THR A 49 -48.64 -10.22 12.01
N ALA A 50 -48.15 -9.88 10.81
CA ALA A 50 -47.42 -8.67 10.54
C ALA A 50 -48.32 -7.44 10.62
N ASP A 51 -47.75 -6.30 11.05
CA ASP A 51 -48.46 -5.03 11.01
C ASP A 51 -48.74 -4.64 9.54
N HIS A 52 -49.93 -4.13 9.25
CA HIS A 52 -50.19 -3.52 7.94
C HIS A 52 -49.25 -2.33 7.69
N PRO A 53 -48.88 -2.07 6.43
CA PRO A 53 -48.19 -0.83 6.06
C PRO A 53 -48.97 0.36 6.57
N ARG A 54 -48.34 1.19 7.40
CA ARG A 54 -48.97 2.42 7.88
C ARG A 54 -48.97 3.44 6.75
N SER A 55 -50.07 4.17 6.59
CA SER A 55 -50.09 5.37 5.76
C SER A 55 -49.07 6.36 6.34
N GLY A 56 -47.99 6.58 5.61
CA GLY A 56 -46.99 7.59 5.97
C GLY A 56 -47.59 9.00 5.90
N ARG A 57 -46.80 9.99 6.33
CA ARG A 57 -47.16 11.39 6.14
C ARG A 57 -47.41 11.67 4.65
N PRO A 58 -48.52 12.35 4.27
CA PRO A 58 -48.74 12.76 2.90
C PRO A 58 -47.56 13.56 2.33
N ARG A 59 -47.28 13.36 1.04
CA ARG A 59 -46.20 14.09 0.34
C ARG A 59 -46.54 15.58 0.28
N VAL A 60 -45.50 16.41 0.35
CA VAL A 60 -45.60 17.87 0.17
C VAL A 60 -45.56 18.25 -1.31
N THR A 61 -45.20 17.32 -2.19
CA THR A 61 -45.18 17.51 -3.65
C THR A 61 -46.25 16.66 -4.31
N THR A 62 -46.80 17.17 -5.42
CA THR A 62 -47.74 16.45 -6.28
C THR A 62 -46.99 15.77 -7.42
N PRO A 63 -47.58 14.78 -8.12
CA PRO A 63 -46.96 14.16 -9.28
C PRO A 63 -46.53 15.16 -10.37
N ALA A 64 -47.28 16.25 -10.56
CA ALA A 64 -46.92 17.32 -11.50
C ALA A 64 -45.67 18.09 -11.06
N LEU A 65 -45.53 18.38 -9.76
CA LEU A 65 -44.33 19.01 -9.21
C LEU A 65 -43.12 18.07 -9.30
N ASP A 66 -43.30 16.78 -9.05
CA ASP A 66 -42.24 15.78 -9.21
C ASP A 66 -41.77 15.69 -10.67
N TRP A 67 -42.69 15.79 -11.64
CA TRP A 67 -42.38 15.88 -13.06
C TRP A 67 -41.60 17.14 -13.42
N TYR A 68 -42.00 18.30 -12.90
CA TYR A 68 -41.29 19.57 -13.10
C TYR A 68 -39.86 19.49 -12.56
N ILE A 69 -39.69 19.08 -11.30
CA ILE A 69 -38.38 18.91 -10.65
C ILE A 69 -37.48 18.03 -11.49
N ARG A 70 -37.99 16.87 -11.94
CA ARG A 70 -37.22 15.95 -12.77
C ARG A 70 -36.82 16.58 -14.10
N THR A 71 -37.76 17.18 -14.81
CA THR A 71 -37.56 17.69 -16.17
C THR A 71 -36.60 18.87 -16.17
N SER A 72 -36.72 19.80 -15.22
CA SER A 72 -35.80 20.94 -15.09
C SER A 72 -34.35 20.50 -14.86
N HIS A 73 -34.12 19.51 -14.00
CA HIS A 73 -32.76 18.97 -13.74
C HIS A 73 -32.22 18.05 -14.86
N MET A 74 -33.09 17.55 -15.76
CA MET A 74 -32.67 16.84 -16.97
C MET A 74 -32.29 17.81 -18.10
N GLN A 75 -33.00 18.94 -18.21
CA GLN A 75 -32.71 20.00 -19.18
C GLN A 75 -31.44 20.77 -18.81
N ASP A 76 -31.30 21.15 -17.55
CA ASP A 76 -30.10 21.79 -17.02
C ASP A 76 -29.47 20.93 -15.91
N ARG A 77 -28.40 20.20 -16.26
CA ARG A 77 -27.68 19.33 -15.34
C ARG A 77 -26.86 20.09 -14.28
N TYR A 78 -26.74 21.42 -14.40
CA TYR A 78 -26.08 22.29 -13.41
C TYR A 78 -27.08 22.99 -12.48
N MET A 79 -28.38 22.83 -12.71
CA MET A 79 -29.40 23.44 -11.87
C MET A 79 -29.27 22.96 -10.42
N MET A 80 -29.27 23.92 -9.49
CA MET A 80 -29.14 23.64 -8.05
C MET A 80 -30.50 23.28 -7.45
N ALA A 81 -30.52 22.25 -6.60
CA ALA A 81 -31.73 21.84 -5.89
C ALA A 81 -32.31 22.96 -5.01
N THR A 82 -31.47 23.86 -4.49
CA THR A 82 -31.86 25.04 -3.71
C THR A 82 -32.64 26.05 -4.56
N THR A 83 -32.24 26.27 -5.81
CA THR A 83 -32.94 27.16 -6.74
C THR A 83 -34.31 26.61 -7.08
N THR A 84 -34.39 25.32 -7.44
CA THR A 84 -35.65 24.63 -7.72
C THR A 84 -36.58 24.64 -6.51
N ALA A 85 -36.04 24.44 -5.31
CA ALA A 85 -36.80 24.45 -4.07
C ALA A 85 -37.46 25.81 -3.78
N ARG A 86 -36.75 26.93 -4.02
CA ARG A 86 -37.28 28.29 -3.81
C ARG A 86 -38.47 28.61 -4.70
N VAL A 87 -38.48 28.11 -5.93
CA VAL A 87 -39.52 28.41 -6.93
C VAL A 87 -40.67 27.40 -6.93
N THR A 88 -40.52 26.28 -6.23
CA THR A 88 -41.52 25.20 -6.21
C THR A 88 -42.37 25.30 -4.93
N PRO A 89 -43.65 25.69 -5.01
CA PRO A 89 -44.54 25.71 -3.85
C PRO A 89 -44.88 24.29 -3.40
N GLY A 90 -44.95 24.07 -2.09
CA GLY A 90 -45.41 22.81 -1.50
C GLY A 90 -46.92 22.83 -1.27
N THR A 91 -47.52 21.65 -1.05
CA THR A 91 -48.97 21.52 -0.81
C THR A 91 -49.48 22.38 0.35
N HIS A 92 -48.66 22.61 1.36
CA HIS A 92 -49.02 23.40 2.55
C HIS A 92 -48.00 24.50 2.90
N ASN A 93 -46.96 24.67 2.08
CA ASN A 93 -45.86 25.59 2.34
C ASN A 93 -45.58 26.47 1.11
N PRO A 94 -45.17 27.74 1.28
CA PRO A 94 -44.85 28.64 0.17
C PRO A 94 -43.74 28.13 -0.75
N SER A 95 -42.80 27.36 -0.19
CA SER A 95 -41.73 26.70 -0.93
C SER A 95 -41.33 25.38 -0.27
N ILE A 96 -40.83 24.44 -1.08
CA ILE A 96 -40.29 23.17 -0.59
C ILE A 96 -38.84 23.31 -0.14
N SER A 97 -38.33 22.33 0.60
CA SER A 97 -36.91 22.29 0.96
C SER A 97 -36.04 21.73 -0.18
N ALA A 98 -34.76 22.11 -0.23
CA ALA A 98 -33.79 21.50 -1.15
C ALA A 98 -33.69 19.98 -0.94
N GLN A 99 -33.80 19.50 0.31
CA GLN A 99 -33.80 18.07 0.61
C GLN A 99 -34.99 17.35 -0.04
N THR A 100 -36.15 18.00 -0.11
CA THR A 100 -37.33 17.46 -0.81
C THR A 100 -36.98 17.23 -2.29
N VAL A 101 -36.37 18.22 -2.95
CA VAL A 101 -35.90 18.14 -4.34
C VAL A 101 -34.91 16.99 -4.52
N HIS A 102 -33.89 16.88 -3.66
CA HIS A 102 -32.93 15.76 -3.70
C HIS A 102 -33.60 14.39 -3.57
N ASN A 103 -34.59 14.25 -2.68
CA ASN A 103 -35.33 13.01 -2.51
C ASN A 103 -36.14 12.67 -3.77
N ARG A 104 -36.81 13.67 -4.39
CA ARG A 104 -37.55 13.46 -5.65
C ARG A 104 -36.63 13.03 -6.79
N LEU A 105 -35.46 13.65 -6.92
CA LEU A 105 -34.46 13.29 -7.92
C LEU A 105 -33.94 11.87 -7.72
N ARG A 106 -33.63 11.48 -6.47
CA ARG A 106 -33.19 10.11 -6.13
C ARG A 106 -34.26 9.07 -6.43
N GLU A 107 -35.52 9.34 -6.10
CA GLU A 107 -36.65 8.47 -6.44
C GLU A 107 -36.81 8.32 -7.96
N ALA A 108 -36.50 9.37 -8.73
CA ALA A 108 -36.47 9.34 -10.19
C ALA A 108 -35.19 8.69 -10.78
N GLY A 109 -34.29 8.17 -9.94
CA GLY A 109 -33.03 7.53 -10.37
C GLY A 109 -31.90 8.51 -10.69
N LEU A 110 -32.08 9.82 -10.47
CA LEU A 110 -31.07 10.84 -10.70
C LEU A 110 -30.18 11.01 -9.46
N ARG A 111 -28.87 10.86 -9.65
CA ARG A 111 -27.85 11.03 -8.60
C ARG A 111 -26.98 12.24 -8.91
N ALA A 112 -26.60 12.97 -7.87
CA ALA A 112 -25.62 14.03 -8.00
C ALA A 112 -24.25 13.40 -8.29
N CYS A 113 -23.62 13.84 -9.38
CA CYS A 113 -22.27 13.42 -9.77
C CYS A 113 -21.38 14.65 -9.87
N ARG A 114 -20.09 14.47 -9.59
CA ARG A 114 -19.11 15.52 -9.88
C ARG A 114 -18.95 15.62 -11.41
N PRO A 115 -19.18 16.80 -12.02
CA PRO A 115 -18.93 16.96 -13.45
C PRO A 115 -17.44 16.74 -13.71
N VAL A 116 -17.12 15.92 -14.71
CA VAL A 116 -15.74 15.71 -15.13
C VAL A 116 -15.30 16.94 -15.90
N VAL A 117 -14.31 17.66 -15.37
CA VAL A 117 -13.69 18.79 -16.06
C VAL A 117 -12.84 18.22 -17.19
N ARG A 118 -13.18 18.59 -18.43
CA ARG A 118 -12.44 18.21 -19.64
C ARG A 118 -11.91 19.47 -20.32
N GLN A 119 -10.88 19.31 -21.14
CA GLN A 119 -10.37 20.39 -21.95
C GLN A 119 -11.46 20.87 -22.94
N VAL A 120 -11.64 22.19 -23.05
CA VAL A 120 -12.64 22.77 -23.96
C VAL A 120 -12.15 22.66 -25.40
N LEU A 121 -12.94 22.00 -26.24
CA LEU A 121 -12.69 21.80 -27.66
C LEU A 121 -13.52 22.77 -28.50
N THR A 122 -12.89 23.42 -29.48
CA THR A 122 -13.59 24.23 -30.49
C THR A 122 -14.18 23.31 -31.56
N ARG A 123 -15.10 23.83 -32.39
CA ARG A 123 -15.63 23.08 -33.55
C ARG A 123 -14.52 22.58 -34.48
N HIS A 124 -13.49 23.39 -34.67
CA HIS A 124 -12.32 23.02 -35.47
C HIS A 124 -11.56 21.84 -34.86
N HIS A 125 -11.29 21.87 -33.55
CA HIS A 125 -10.63 20.73 -32.88
C HIS A 125 -11.44 19.44 -33.01
N LEU A 126 -12.77 19.51 -32.85
CA LEU A 126 -13.65 18.35 -33.00
C LEU A 126 -13.59 17.75 -34.41
N GLN A 127 -13.60 18.60 -35.43
CA GLN A 127 -13.49 18.17 -36.83
C GLN A 127 -12.15 17.49 -37.11
N GLN A 128 -11.04 18.09 -36.68
CA GLN A 128 -9.69 17.53 -36.88
C GLN A 128 -9.52 16.21 -36.14
N ARG A 129 -9.97 16.13 -34.88
CA ARG A 129 -9.92 14.89 -34.09
C ARG A 129 -10.74 13.77 -34.71
N ARG A 130 -11.95 14.09 -35.19
CA ARG A 130 -12.81 13.11 -35.88
C ARG A 130 -12.17 12.63 -37.18
N LEU A 131 -11.64 13.54 -37.99
CA LEU A 131 -10.96 13.19 -39.24
C LEU A 131 -9.77 12.27 -38.97
N TRP A 132 -8.93 12.62 -37.99
CA TRP A 132 -7.80 11.80 -37.57
C TRP A 132 -8.25 10.40 -37.10
N ALA A 133 -9.28 10.31 -36.27
CA ALA A 133 -9.81 9.02 -35.83
C ALA A 133 -10.37 8.21 -37.01
N GLN A 134 -11.01 8.86 -37.98
CA GLN A 134 -11.52 8.21 -39.18
C GLN A 134 -10.42 7.74 -40.14
N THR A 135 -9.30 8.44 -40.25
CA THR A 135 -8.17 7.98 -41.07
C THR A 135 -7.46 6.79 -40.44
N HIS A 136 -7.41 6.71 -39.11
CA HIS A 136 -6.69 5.67 -38.36
C HIS A 136 -7.60 4.54 -37.83
N HIS A 137 -8.92 4.56 -38.07
CA HIS A 137 -9.83 3.54 -37.53
C HIS A 137 -9.57 2.11 -38.04
N ARG A 138 -8.90 1.97 -39.20
CA ARG A 138 -8.54 0.67 -39.79
C ARG A 138 -7.15 0.19 -39.40
N TRP A 139 -6.38 0.99 -38.66
CA TRP A 139 -5.03 0.61 -38.26
C TRP A 139 -5.08 -0.57 -37.30
N THR A 140 -4.28 -1.57 -37.60
CA THR A 140 -4.14 -2.79 -36.81
C THR A 140 -3.13 -2.58 -35.69
N ARG A 141 -3.04 -3.55 -34.78
CA ARG A 141 -2.01 -3.54 -33.73
C ARG A 141 -0.59 -3.47 -34.29
N GLN A 142 -0.33 -4.08 -35.46
CA GLN A 142 0.99 -4.05 -36.09
C GLN A 142 1.34 -2.66 -36.61
N ASP A 143 0.35 -1.91 -37.10
CA ASP A 143 0.55 -0.53 -37.52
C ASP A 143 0.86 0.37 -36.32
N TRP A 144 0.12 0.21 -35.21
CA TRP A 144 0.37 0.94 -33.97
C TRP A 144 1.71 0.58 -33.31
N GLN A 145 2.22 -0.64 -33.50
CA GLN A 145 3.55 -1.04 -33.00
C GLN A 145 4.70 -0.28 -33.68
N LYS A 146 4.46 0.30 -34.86
CA LYS A 146 5.43 1.14 -35.56
C LYS A 146 5.38 2.60 -35.11
N VAL A 147 4.50 2.97 -34.18
CA VAL A 147 4.43 4.34 -33.67
C VAL A 147 5.23 4.45 -32.38
N LEU A 148 6.25 5.32 -32.39
CA LEU A 148 6.96 5.72 -31.18
C LEU A 148 6.19 6.87 -30.51
N PHE A 149 5.42 6.56 -29.49
CA PHE A 149 4.74 7.56 -28.67
C PHE A 149 5.72 8.25 -27.71
N THR A 150 5.72 9.57 -27.72
CA THR A 150 6.53 10.40 -26.83
C THR A 150 5.66 11.45 -26.16
N ASP A 151 6.00 11.80 -24.92
CA ASP A 151 5.27 12.81 -24.15
C ASP A 151 6.11 13.26 -22.95
N GLU A 152 5.86 14.48 -22.47
CA GLU A 152 6.51 15.03 -21.29
C GLU A 152 5.52 15.21 -20.13
N SER A 153 5.86 14.69 -18.95
CA SER A 153 5.10 14.93 -17.72
C SER A 153 5.94 15.65 -16.67
N ARG A 154 5.29 16.56 -15.93
CA ARG A 154 5.93 17.30 -14.83
C ARG A 154 5.72 16.55 -13.52
N PHE A 155 6.80 15.99 -12.99
CA PHE A 155 6.84 15.45 -11.65
C PHE A 155 7.19 16.54 -10.62
N CYS A 156 6.33 16.73 -9.62
CA CYS A 156 6.61 17.63 -8.51
C CYS A 156 7.41 16.89 -7.43
N LEU A 157 8.72 17.12 -7.34
CA LEU A 157 9.59 16.51 -6.33
C LEU A 157 9.35 17.02 -4.90
N ASN A 158 8.53 18.04 -4.69
CA ASN A 158 8.42 18.74 -3.41
C ASN A 158 6.99 18.83 -2.87
N ARG A 159 6.29 17.68 -2.86
CA ARG A 159 5.30 17.37 -1.82
C ARG A 159 5.77 16.09 -1.14
N TYR A 160 6.11 16.16 0.15
CA TYR A 160 6.50 15.03 1.02
C TYR A 160 6.65 13.67 0.32
N ASP A 161 7.81 13.46 -0.26
CA ASP A 161 8.19 12.29 -1.04
C ASP A 161 8.91 11.30 -0.12
N GLY A 162 8.13 10.48 0.58
CA GLY A 162 8.62 9.24 1.18
C GLY A 162 9.14 8.32 0.08
N TRP A 163 10.39 8.52 -0.36
CA TRP A 163 10.96 7.81 -1.51
C TRP A 163 10.79 6.29 -1.41
N ILE A 164 10.08 5.72 -2.39
CA ILE A 164 10.24 4.34 -2.82
C ILE A 164 11.17 4.38 -4.03
N ARG A 165 12.23 3.58 -4.01
CA ARG A 165 12.97 3.24 -5.23
C ARG A 165 12.34 1.99 -5.81
N ILE A 166 11.69 2.14 -6.95
CA ILE A 166 11.15 1.02 -7.72
C ILE A 166 12.18 0.68 -8.79
N TYR A 167 12.79 -0.50 -8.70
CA TYR A 167 13.67 -1.02 -9.75
C TYR A 167 12.80 -1.72 -10.80
N ARG A 168 12.77 -1.18 -12.02
CA ARG A 168 12.14 -1.77 -13.19
C ARG A 168 13.17 -1.90 -14.31
N GLN A 169 12.87 -2.75 -15.30
CA GLN A 169 13.64 -2.79 -16.53
C GLN A 169 13.69 -1.39 -17.17
N ARG A 170 14.84 -1.07 -17.78
CA ARG A 170 15.26 0.27 -18.21
C ARG A 170 14.36 0.78 -19.35
N THR A 171 13.25 1.43 -19.03
CA THR A 171 12.65 2.42 -19.94
C THR A 171 13.47 3.69 -19.84
N GLU A 172 14.02 4.18 -20.95
CA GLU A 172 14.85 5.40 -20.96
C GLU A 172 13.98 6.63 -20.71
N PHE A 173 13.79 7.01 -19.44
CA PHE A 173 13.25 8.32 -19.10
C PHE A 173 14.36 9.37 -19.18
N VAL A 174 14.09 10.46 -19.90
CA VAL A 174 14.99 11.61 -19.99
C VAL A 174 14.52 12.66 -18.99
N VAL A 175 15.37 12.99 -18.01
CA VAL A 175 15.05 14.03 -17.02
C VAL A 175 15.49 15.39 -17.56
N ILE A 176 14.51 16.27 -17.77
CA ILE A 176 14.75 17.62 -18.29
C ILE A 176 14.75 18.62 -17.13
N SER A 177 15.90 19.26 -16.90
CA SER A 177 16.01 20.32 -15.89
C SER A 177 15.56 21.66 -16.47
N GLY A 178 14.49 22.27 -15.93
CA GLY A 178 13.97 23.58 -16.37
C GLY A 178 13.00 23.51 -17.54
N ASN A 179 12.69 24.65 -18.17
CA ASN A 179 11.74 24.70 -19.27
C ASN A 179 12.32 24.09 -20.55
N LEU A 180 11.49 23.31 -21.24
CA LEU A 180 11.79 22.76 -22.56
C LEU A 180 11.45 23.79 -23.64
N ASN A 181 12.42 24.11 -24.49
CA ASN A 181 12.23 24.95 -25.67
C ASN A 181 12.65 24.18 -26.92
N ALA A 182 12.44 24.74 -28.12
CA ALA A 182 12.74 24.05 -29.37
C ALA A 182 14.21 23.59 -29.50
N VAL A 183 15.17 24.41 -29.04
CA VAL A 183 16.60 24.07 -29.08
C VAL A 183 16.90 22.90 -28.16
N ARG A 184 16.41 22.94 -26.93
CA ARG A 184 16.59 21.87 -25.95
C ARG A 184 15.86 20.60 -26.34
N TYR A 185 14.67 20.72 -26.93
CA TYR A 185 13.97 19.57 -27.49
C TYR A 185 14.82 18.88 -28.56
N ARG A 186 15.49 19.65 -29.42
CA ARG A 186 16.41 19.10 -30.42
C ARG A 186 17.65 18.45 -29.80
N GLU A 187 18.38 19.19 -28.97
CA GLU A 187 19.70 18.80 -28.46
C GLU A 187 19.64 17.79 -27.30
N ASP A 188 18.69 17.95 -26.39
CA ASP A 188 18.59 17.14 -25.17
C ASP A 188 17.74 15.87 -25.38
N ILE A 189 16.84 15.86 -26.37
CA ILE A 189 15.84 14.78 -26.55
C ILE A 189 15.92 14.15 -27.93
N LEU A 190 15.67 14.91 -28.99
CA LEU A 190 15.55 14.34 -30.33
C LEU A 190 16.86 13.73 -30.81
N LEU A 191 17.95 14.49 -30.79
CA LEU A 191 19.25 14.05 -31.29
C LEU A 191 19.82 12.83 -30.52
N PRO A 192 19.90 12.84 -29.18
CA PRO A 192 20.54 11.75 -28.43
C PRO A 192 19.65 10.52 -28.21
N HIS A 193 18.32 10.64 -28.31
CA HIS A 193 17.42 9.54 -27.96
C HIS A 193 16.53 9.13 -29.12
N VAL A 194 15.74 10.06 -29.67
CA VAL A 194 14.70 9.73 -30.67
C VAL A 194 15.32 9.38 -32.02
N VAL A 195 16.22 10.22 -32.53
CA VAL A 195 16.84 10.03 -33.85
C VAL A 195 17.70 8.77 -33.87
N LEU A 196 18.51 8.54 -32.83
CA LEU A 196 19.30 7.31 -32.74
C LEU A 196 18.42 6.06 -32.76
N PHE A 197 17.29 6.08 -32.04
CA PHE A 197 16.36 4.96 -32.01
C PHE A 197 15.67 4.73 -33.37
N LEU A 198 15.19 5.80 -34.02
CA LEU A 198 14.49 5.71 -35.30
C LEU A 198 15.43 5.39 -36.47
N GLN A 199 16.70 5.77 -36.40
CA GLN A 199 17.70 5.34 -37.38
C GLN A 199 17.95 3.81 -37.31
N ALA A 200 17.83 3.22 -36.12
CA ALA A 200 17.87 1.76 -35.96
C ALA A 200 16.56 1.07 -36.37
N HIS A 201 15.44 1.79 -36.42
CA HIS A 201 14.10 1.28 -36.75
C HIS A 201 13.41 2.17 -37.80
N PRO A 202 13.85 2.12 -39.06
CA PRO A 202 13.43 3.07 -40.10
C PRO A 202 11.96 2.93 -40.52
N ASP A 203 11.28 1.84 -40.15
CA ASP A 203 9.86 1.64 -40.39
C ASP A 203 8.96 2.31 -39.34
N MET A 204 9.55 2.91 -38.30
CA MET A 204 8.82 3.57 -37.23
C MET A 204 8.52 5.04 -37.52
N THR A 205 7.38 5.51 -37.01
CA THR A 205 6.91 6.89 -37.08
C THR A 205 6.91 7.51 -35.69
N LEU A 206 7.45 8.72 -35.56
CA LEU A 206 7.43 9.49 -34.33
C LEU A 206 6.04 10.07 -34.08
N GLN A 207 5.50 9.91 -32.88
CA GLN A 207 4.40 10.70 -32.39
C GLN A 207 4.89 11.60 -31.25
N HIS A 208 4.71 12.90 -31.44
CA HIS A 208 4.80 13.93 -30.40
C HIS A 208 3.58 14.84 -30.50
N ASP A 209 3.33 15.66 -29.48
CA ASP A 209 2.22 16.61 -29.50
C ASP A 209 2.58 17.88 -30.31
N ASN A 210 1.59 18.76 -30.49
CA ASN A 210 1.78 20.01 -31.23
C ASN A 210 2.19 21.18 -30.31
N ALA A 211 2.99 20.92 -29.25
CA ALA A 211 3.55 21.98 -28.44
C ALA A 211 4.41 22.93 -29.30
N THR A 212 4.51 24.19 -28.88
CA THR A 212 5.24 25.22 -29.65
C THR A 212 6.71 24.89 -29.88
N SER A 213 7.33 24.14 -28.96
CA SER A 213 8.69 23.60 -29.12
C SER A 213 8.78 22.53 -30.21
N HIS A 214 7.74 21.72 -30.40
CA HIS A 214 7.73 20.58 -31.33
C HIS A 214 7.43 21.03 -32.76
N THR A 215 6.60 22.05 -32.92
CA THR A 215 6.22 22.61 -34.22
C THR A 215 7.10 23.77 -34.67
N ALA A 216 8.18 24.08 -33.94
CA ALA A 216 9.12 25.14 -34.32
C ALA A 216 9.83 24.77 -35.63
N HIS A 217 10.04 25.76 -36.51
CA HIS A 217 10.72 25.53 -37.80
C HIS A 217 12.06 24.78 -37.64
N SER A 218 12.88 25.19 -36.66
CA SER A 218 14.16 24.54 -36.38
C SER A 218 14.07 23.06 -35.98
N VAL A 219 12.92 22.61 -35.48
CA VAL A 219 12.64 21.22 -35.12
C VAL A 219 12.07 20.47 -36.32
N CYS A 220 11.12 21.07 -37.04
CA CYS A 220 10.57 20.50 -38.28
C CYS A 220 11.67 20.25 -39.32
N ASP A 221 12.51 21.25 -39.59
CA ASP A 221 13.63 21.15 -40.55
C ASP A 221 14.61 20.07 -40.10
N PHE A 222 14.94 20.01 -38.80
CA PHE A 222 15.82 18.98 -38.26
C PHE A 222 15.27 17.56 -38.41
N LEU A 223 13.98 17.35 -38.15
CA LEU A 223 13.34 16.04 -38.33
C LEU A 223 13.31 15.63 -39.81
N GLN A 224 13.06 16.59 -40.70
CA GLN A 224 13.06 16.38 -42.14
C GLN A 224 14.47 16.04 -42.66
N ASP A 225 15.51 16.77 -42.22
CA ASP A 225 16.91 16.51 -42.55
C ASP A 225 17.39 15.13 -42.09
N ARG A 226 16.81 14.62 -41.00
CA ARG A 226 17.09 13.27 -40.46
C ARG A 226 16.15 12.20 -40.98
N ASN A 227 15.29 12.52 -41.96
CA ASN A 227 14.32 11.63 -42.58
C ASN A 227 13.39 10.93 -41.56
N VAL A 228 12.99 11.66 -40.51
CA VAL A 228 12.06 11.16 -39.50
C VAL A 228 10.62 11.40 -39.94
N SER A 229 9.84 10.32 -40.06
CA SER A 229 8.40 10.42 -40.29
C SER A 229 7.69 10.81 -39.01
N VAL A 230 6.87 11.86 -39.06
CA VAL A 230 6.06 12.34 -37.93
C VAL A 230 4.59 12.04 -38.18
N LEU A 231 3.94 11.43 -37.20
CA LEU A 231 2.51 11.14 -37.24
C LEU A 231 1.73 12.44 -37.10
N PRO A 232 0.87 12.82 -38.06
CA PRO A 232 0.02 13.99 -37.91
C PRO A 232 -0.84 13.84 -36.66
N TRP A 233 -0.84 14.84 -35.76
CA TRP A 233 -1.54 14.74 -34.48
C TRP A 233 -2.59 15.85 -34.32
N PRO A 234 -3.83 15.55 -33.89
CA PRO A 234 -4.84 16.56 -33.68
C PRO A 234 -4.61 17.32 -32.37
N ALA A 235 -4.66 18.66 -32.43
CA ALA A 235 -4.46 19.51 -31.25
C ALA A 235 -5.43 19.18 -30.10
N LYS A 236 -4.97 19.37 -28.85
CA LYS A 236 -5.75 19.14 -27.62
C LYS A 236 -6.31 17.71 -27.53
N SER A 237 -5.45 16.72 -27.78
CA SER A 237 -5.84 15.30 -27.77
C SER A 237 -4.99 14.41 -26.86
N PRO A 238 -4.86 14.75 -25.56
CA PRO A 238 -4.14 13.91 -24.61
C PRO A 238 -4.78 12.52 -24.50
N ASP A 239 -6.11 12.43 -24.60
CA ASP A 239 -6.85 11.16 -24.53
C ASP A 239 -6.58 10.19 -25.68
N LEU A 240 -5.94 10.64 -26.76
CA LEU A 240 -5.48 9.78 -27.85
C LEU A 240 -4.05 9.26 -27.63
N ASN A 241 -3.27 9.87 -26.74
CA ASN A 241 -1.90 9.49 -26.45
C ASN A 241 -1.86 8.42 -25.33
N PRO A 242 -1.38 7.19 -25.59
CA PRO A 242 -1.24 6.15 -24.57
C PRO A 242 -0.31 6.54 -23.43
N MET A 243 0.61 7.48 -23.64
CA MET A 243 1.53 7.95 -22.58
C MET A 243 0.78 8.56 -21.39
N GLU A 244 -0.36 9.19 -21.61
CA GLU A 244 -1.22 9.71 -20.53
C GLU A 244 -1.72 8.59 -19.60
N HIS A 245 -2.00 7.40 -20.14
CA HIS A 245 -2.33 6.24 -19.31
C HIS A 245 -1.12 5.71 -18.55
N VAL A 246 0.07 5.79 -19.15
CA VAL A 246 1.33 5.42 -18.47
C VAL A 246 1.58 6.38 -17.31
N TRP A 247 1.40 7.69 -17.51
CA TRP A 247 1.50 8.69 -16.45
C TRP A 247 0.46 8.46 -15.36
N ASP A 248 -0.80 8.25 -15.71
CA ASP A 248 -1.86 7.91 -14.75
C ASP A 248 -1.51 6.67 -13.92
N LEU A 249 -0.90 5.64 -14.51
CA LEU A 249 -0.45 4.44 -13.78
C LEU A 249 0.73 4.71 -12.86
N LEU A 250 1.62 5.64 -13.23
CA LEU A 250 2.75 6.05 -12.41
C LEU A 250 2.28 6.91 -11.23
N ASP A 251 1.31 7.81 -11.45
CA ASP A 251 0.70 8.64 -10.41
C ASP A 251 -0.20 7.82 -9.47
N ARG A 252 -1.00 6.88 -9.98
CA ARG A 252 -1.90 6.04 -9.15
C ARG A 252 -1.20 5.04 -8.24
N ARG A 253 0.10 4.77 -8.43
CA ARG A 253 0.91 3.94 -7.51
C ARG A 253 1.43 4.71 -6.28
N GLU A 254 0.86 5.88 -6.00
CA GLU A 254 0.91 6.57 -4.70
C GLU A 254 0.07 5.89 -3.59
N GLU A 255 -0.31 4.61 -3.73
CA GLU A 255 -0.95 3.82 -2.66
C GLU A 255 -0.09 3.72 -1.37
N MET A 256 1.17 4.15 -1.40
CA MET A 256 2.03 4.24 -0.22
C MET A 256 1.93 5.57 0.55
N SER A 257 1.20 6.56 0.02
CA SER A 257 0.94 7.84 0.72
C SER A 257 0.05 7.67 1.97
N ALA A 258 -0.67 6.56 2.09
CA ALA A 258 -1.55 6.27 3.23
C ALA A 258 -0.80 5.91 4.53
N ASN A 259 0.47 5.48 4.46
CA ASN A 259 1.28 5.04 5.61
C ASN A 259 2.59 5.84 5.76
N ALA A 260 2.56 7.12 5.37
CA ALA A 260 3.73 7.99 5.31
C ALA A 260 4.49 8.09 6.65
N ASP A 261 3.80 8.06 7.78
CA ASP A 261 4.42 8.20 9.11
C ASP A 261 5.15 6.92 9.57
N LEU A 262 4.60 5.74 9.24
CA LEU A 262 5.22 4.46 9.56
C LEU A 262 6.50 4.25 8.74
N VAL A 263 6.44 4.56 7.44
CA VAL A 263 7.60 4.49 6.53
C VAL A 263 8.68 5.50 6.95
N ARG A 264 8.29 6.70 7.37
CA ARG A 264 9.22 7.71 7.91
C ARG A 264 9.92 7.21 9.17
N SER A 265 9.19 6.62 10.12
CA SER A 265 9.75 6.06 11.36
C SER A 265 10.79 4.95 11.10
N HIS A 266 10.47 4.02 10.19
CA HIS A 266 11.40 2.95 9.83
C HIS A 266 12.63 3.47 9.08
N ARG A 267 12.46 4.45 8.18
CA ARG A 267 13.56 5.07 7.45
C ARG A 267 14.52 5.81 8.37
N ASP A 268 14.01 6.55 9.35
CA ASP A 268 14.82 7.25 10.33
C ASP A 268 15.62 6.30 11.22
N ARG A 269 15.02 5.16 11.58
CA ARG A 269 15.72 4.11 12.34
C ARG A 269 16.84 3.45 11.54
N ILE A 270 16.62 3.22 10.25
CA ILE A 270 17.63 2.62 9.36
C ILE A 270 18.76 3.60 9.06
N SER A 271 18.46 4.87 8.78
CA SER A 271 19.47 5.89 8.46
C SER A 271 20.39 6.23 9.63
N LYS A 272 19.84 6.20 10.86
CA LYS A 272 20.60 6.41 12.10
C LYS A 272 21.24 5.12 12.64
N ALA A 273 21.07 3.99 11.94
CA ALA A 273 21.65 2.74 12.40
C ALA A 273 23.18 2.80 12.26
N PRO A 274 23.92 2.33 13.28
CA PRO A 274 25.37 2.51 13.37
C PRO A 274 26.16 1.73 12.30
N ASN A 275 25.54 0.82 11.56
CA ASN A 275 26.21 0.02 10.53
C ASN A 275 25.29 -0.26 9.33
N LEU A 276 25.17 0.75 8.46
CA LEU A 276 24.39 0.68 7.21
C LEU A 276 24.87 -0.44 6.27
N ILE A 277 26.18 -0.75 6.27
CA ILE A 277 26.77 -1.80 5.45
C ILE A 277 26.24 -3.17 5.87
N ASN A 278 26.16 -3.45 7.17
CA ASN A 278 25.61 -4.72 7.66
C ASN A 278 24.10 -4.84 7.39
N ILE A 279 23.36 -3.73 7.44
CA ILE A 279 21.94 -3.72 7.08
C ILE A 279 21.76 -4.03 5.61
N GLU A 280 22.60 -3.46 4.74
CA GLU A 280 22.59 -3.78 3.31
C GLU A 280 22.92 -5.26 3.05
N LEU A 281 23.92 -5.81 3.74
CA LEU A 281 24.27 -7.23 3.65
C LEU A 281 23.13 -8.14 4.12
N PHE A 282 22.50 -7.81 5.25
CA PHE A 282 21.32 -8.53 5.74
C PHE A 282 20.15 -8.47 4.76
N TRP A 283 19.88 -7.30 4.20
CA TRP A 283 18.81 -7.09 3.22
C TRP A 283 19.05 -7.88 1.93
N ARG A 284 20.29 -7.84 1.41
CA ARG A 284 20.72 -8.63 0.25
C ARG A 284 20.59 -10.13 0.53
N SER A 285 21.00 -10.59 1.71
CA SER A 285 20.82 -11.98 2.15
C SER A 285 19.36 -12.37 2.23
N TYR A 286 18.48 -11.51 2.76
CA TYR A 286 17.05 -11.78 2.85
C TYR A 286 16.40 -11.93 1.47
N ASN A 287 16.70 -11.02 0.54
CA ASN A 287 16.16 -11.07 -0.82
C ASN A 287 16.71 -12.23 -1.66
N SER A 288 17.90 -12.74 -1.32
CA SER A 288 18.46 -13.92 -1.98
C SER A 288 18.00 -15.24 -1.35
N ARG A 289 17.19 -15.20 -0.27
CA ARG A 289 16.58 -16.42 0.29
C ARG A 289 15.63 -17.02 -0.73
N ARG A 290 15.84 -18.30 -1.00
CA ARG A 290 14.88 -19.15 -1.69
C ARG A 290 14.15 -19.96 -0.63
N ASP A 291 12.96 -20.46 -0.97
CA ASP A 291 12.28 -21.39 -0.09
C ASP A 291 13.21 -22.55 0.24
N LEU A 292 13.30 -22.86 1.53
CA LEU A 292 13.92 -24.07 2.02
C LEU A 292 12.96 -25.19 1.60
N ILE A 293 13.14 -25.74 0.40
CA ILE A 293 12.38 -26.89 -0.14
C ILE A 293 12.71 -28.13 0.70
N ILE A 294 12.31 -28.12 1.97
CA ILE A 294 12.58 -29.15 2.97
C ILE A 294 11.26 -29.89 3.19
N ASP A 295 11.23 -31.15 2.80
CA ASP A 295 10.17 -32.07 3.21
C ASP A 295 10.39 -32.48 4.67
N ARG A 296 9.36 -32.36 5.51
CA ARG A 296 9.41 -32.64 6.96
C ARG A 296 9.79 -34.09 7.29
N ASN A 297 9.78 -34.97 6.29
CA ASN A 297 10.13 -36.39 6.42
C ASN A 297 11.61 -36.70 6.12
N SER A 298 12.42 -35.69 5.79
CA SER A 298 13.84 -35.87 5.44
C SER A 298 14.78 -35.49 6.60
N ASN A 299 15.77 -36.35 6.89
CA ASN A 299 16.81 -36.07 7.88
C ASN A 299 17.81 -35.05 7.32
N PHE A 300 17.82 -33.84 7.88
CA PHE A 300 18.70 -32.75 7.44
C PHE A 300 20.04 -32.80 8.17
N LYS A 301 21.14 -32.93 7.41
CA LYS A 301 22.50 -32.84 7.95
C LYS A 301 23.04 -31.44 7.70
N CYS A 302 22.99 -30.58 8.71
CA CYS A 302 23.69 -29.31 8.69
C CYS A 302 24.40 -29.07 10.02
N PRO A 303 25.45 -28.24 10.05
CA PRO A 303 25.96 -27.71 11.29
C PRO A 303 24.85 -26.94 12.02
N VAL A 304 24.67 -27.20 13.31
CA VAL A 304 23.62 -26.56 14.13
C VAL A 304 24.30 -25.71 15.20
N MET A 305 23.83 -24.48 15.38
CA MET A 305 24.20 -23.67 16.54
C MET A 305 22.97 -23.46 17.41
N LEU A 306 23.01 -24.03 18.62
CA LEU A 306 21.99 -23.85 19.64
C LEU A 306 22.37 -22.66 20.52
N VAL A 307 21.42 -21.75 20.76
CA VAL A 307 21.63 -20.57 21.60
C VAL A 307 20.51 -20.46 22.61
N VAL A 308 20.88 -20.37 23.89
CA VAL A 308 19.91 -20.24 24.99
C VAL A 308 20.40 -19.26 26.04
N GLY A 309 19.47 -18.52 26.64
CA GLY A 309 19.75 -17.66 27.79
C GLY A 309 19.73 -18.46 29.08
N ASP A 310 20.55 -18.08 30.05
CA ASP A 310 20.47 -18.60 31.41
C ASP A 310 19.12 -18.24 32.05
N GLN A 311 18.49 -19.19 32.75
CA GLN A 311 17.13 -19.11 33.29
C GLN A 311 16.03 -18.95 32.22
N ALA A 312 16.30 -19.32 30.97
CA ALA A 312 15.26 -19.35 29.94
C ALA A 312 14.26 -20.48 30.22
N PRO A 313 12.95 -20.30 29.94
CA PRO A 313 11.94 -21.36 30.10
C PRO A 313 12.24 -22.67 29.33
N HIS A 314 13.16 -22.61 28.37
CA HIS A 314 13.56 -23.73 27.51
C HIS A 314 15.04 -24.11 27.67
N GLU A 315 15.70 -23.67 28.74
CA GLU A 315 17.11 -23.97 29.00
C GLU A 315 17.37 -25.47 29.10
N GLU A 316 16.64 -26.17 29.98
CA GLU A 316 16.80 -27.61 30.17
C GLU A 316 16.59 -28.38 28.86
N ALA A 317 15.57 -28.00 28.10
CA ALA A 317 15.27 -28.61 26.80
C ALA A 317 16.39 -28.35 25.77
N ALA A 318 17.03 -27.18 25.77
CA ALA A 318 18.14 -26.87 24.89
C ALA A 318 19.41 -27.65 25.26
N VAL A 319 19.68 -27.80 26.56
CA VAL A 319 20.81 -28.62 27.07
C VAL A 319 20.59 -30.10 26.75
N GLU A 320 19.37 -30.60 26.93
CA GLU A 320 19.01 -31.97 26.58
C GLU A 320 19.06 -32.21 25.07
N CYS A 321 18.66 -31.23 24.25
CA CYS A 321 18.81 -31.31 22.81
C CYS A 321 20.29 -31.39 22.42
N ASN A 322 21.13 -30.53 22.99
CA ASN A 322 22.56 -30.51 22.71
C ASN A 322 23.26 -31.83 23.10
N SER A 323 22.87 -32.47 24.21
CA SER A 323 23.47 -33.75 24.63
C SER A 323 23.16 -34.91 23.69
N LYS A 324 22.11 -34.78 22.87
CA LYS A 324 21.69 -35.76 21.86
C LYS A 324 22.22 -35.46 20.46
N LEU A 325 22.82 -34.28 20.24
CA LEU A 325 23.37 -33.88 18.94
C LEU A 325 24.86 -34.21 18.83
N ASP A 326 25.33 -34.38 17.60
CA ASP A 326 26.74 -34.68 17.34
C ASP A 326 27.62 -33.46 17.72
N PRO A 327 28.55 -33.61 18.69
CA PRO A 327 29.39 -32.50 19.16
C PRO A 327 30.41 -32.01 18.13
N THR A 328 30.64 -32.73 17.03
CA THR A 328 31.54 -32.31 15.95
C THR A 328 30.88 -31.35 14.97
N THR A 329 29.54 -31.38 14.88
CA THR A 329 28.76 -30.52 13.97
C THR A 329 27.83 -29.55 14.70
N THR A 330 27.80 -29.61 16.04
CA THR A 330 26.89 -28.81 16.86
C THR A 330 27.67 -27.90 17.79
N SER A 331 27.33 -26.61 17.73
CA SER A 331 27.87 -25.59 18.62
C SER A 331 26.80 -25.15 19.62
N PHE A 332 27.15 -25.05 20.90
CA PHE A 332 26.22 -24.63 21.95
C PHE A 332 26.71 -23.34 22.61
N LEU A 333 25.86 -22.32 22.59
CA LEU A 333 26.11 -21.02 23.22
C LEU A 333 25.08 -20.77 24.32
N LYS A 334 25.51 -20.93 25.57
CA LYS A 334 24.73 -20.52 26.75
C LYS A 334 25.14 -19.10 27.16
N MET A 335 24.17 -18.20 27.22
CA MET A 335 24.40 -16.81 27.57
C MET A 335 24.04 -16.53 29.03
N ALA A 336 25.05 -16.21 29.86
CA ALA A 336 24.84 -15.79 31.23
C ALA A 336 24.07 -14.46 31.30
N ASP A 337 23.22 -14.30 32.33
CA ASP A 337 22.47 -13.07 32.63
C ASP A 337 21.59 -12.53 31.48
N ALA A 338 21.22 -13.39 30.53
CA ALA A 338 20.39 -13.03 29.39
C ALA A 338 18.89 -13.16 29.67
N GLY A 339 18.48 -14.17 30.45
CA GLY A 339 17.08 -14.52 30.70
C GLY A 339 16.29 -14.87 29.43
N GLY A 340 15.12 -15.49 29.59
CA GLY A 340 14.08 -15.57 28.54
C GLY A 340 14.58 -15.92 27.12
N LEU A 341 14.15 -15.15 26.11
CA LEU A 341 14.60 -15.29 24.72
C LEU A 341 15.65 -14.21 24.40
N PRO A 342 16.96 -14.53 24.35
CA PRO A 342 18.03 -13.53 24.23
C PRO A 342 17.92 -12.63 22.98
N GLN A 343 17.33 -13.15 21.90
CA GLN A 343 17.08 -12.42 20.66
C GLN A 343 16.09 -11.25 20.80
N LEU A 344 15.22 -11.29 21.83
CA LEU A 344 14.21 -10.27 22.10
C LEU A 344 14.60 -9.40 23.30
N THR A 345 15.09 -10.04 24.37
CA THR A 345 15.35 -9.37 25.65
C THR A 345 16.70 -8.64 25.67
N GLN A 346 17.74 -9.24 25.08
CA GLN A 346 19.11 -8.71 25.15
C GLN A 346 19.85 -8.86 23.80
N PRO A 347 19.31 -8.30 22.69
CA PRO A 347 19.89 -8.45 21.35
C PRO A 347 21.32 -7.91 21.24
N SER A 348 21.68 -6.89 22.03
CA SER A 348 23.04 -6.34 22.05
C SER A 348 24.06 -7.34 22.60
N LYS A 349 23.75 -8.01 23.74
CA LYS A 349 24.63 -9.04 24.31
C LYS A 349 24.73 -10.25 23.38
N LEU A 350 23.61 -10.63 22.76
CA LEU A 350 23.58 -11.72 21.78
C LEU A 350 24.51 -11.42 20.59
N THR A 351 24.40 -10.21 20.03
CA THR A 351 25.22 -9.79 18.90
C THR A 351 26.71 -9.79 19.26
N GLU A 352 27.06 -9.35 20.46
CA GLU A 352 28.44 -9.35 20.93
C GLU A 352 28.98 -10.77 21.19
N ALA A 353 28.19 -11.64 21.83
CA ALA A 353 28.54 -13.04 22.00
C ALA A 353 28.75 -13.76 20.66
N PHE A 354 27.86 -13.53 19.68
CA PHE A 354 28.00 -14.06 18.32
C PHE A 354 29.25 -13.53 17.62
N LYS A 355 29.56 -12.24 17.78
CA LYS A 355 30.76 -11.63 17.21
C LYS A 355 32.02 -12.32 17.72
N TYR A 356 32.14 -12.57 19.04
CA TYR A 356 33.29 -13.27 19.61
C TYR A 356 33.31 -14.75 19.24
N PHE A 357 32.15 -15.40 19.14
CA PHE A 357 32.05 -16.78 18.68
C PHE A 357 32.59 -16.95 17.24
N ILE A 358 32.14 -16.10 16.31
CA ILE A 358 32.59 -16.09 14.92
C ILE A 358 34.09 -15.75 14.82
N GLN A 359 34.59 -14.87 15.69
CA GLN A 359 36.01 -14.59 15.82
C GLN A 359 36.80 -15.82 16.30
N GLY A 360 36.30 -16.54 17.32
CA GLY A 360 36.92 -17.78 17.81
C GLY A 360 36.98 -18.89 16.75
N MET A 361 35.99 -18.94 15.86
CA MET A 361 35.99 -19.83 14.70
C MET A 361 36.91 -19.36 13.55
N GLY A 362 37.56 -18.19 13.67
CA GLY A 362 38.51 -17.68 12.67
C GLY A 362 37.88 -16.99 11.46
N TYR A 363 36.57 -16.78 11.43
CA TYR A 363 35.89 -16.11 10.31
C TYR A 363 35.99 -14.57 10.36
N MET A 364 36.54 -14.02 11.43
CA MET A 364 36.75 -12.58 11.60
C MET A 364 38.15 -12.31 12.18
N ALA A 365 38.87 -11.34 11.61
CA ALA A 365 40.10 -10.83 12.20
C ALA A 365 39.83 -10.13 13.55
N SER A 366 40.83 -10.10 14.44
CA SER A 366 40.71 -9.69 15.84
C SER A 366 39.81 -8.46 16.06
N SER A 367 38.71 -8.62 16.81
CA SER A 367 37.94 -7.47 17.29
C SER A 367 38.53 -6.98 18.61
N ILE A 368 38.64 -5.66 18.76
CA ILE A 368 38.91 -5.03 20.05
C ILE A 368 37.72 -5.33 20.97
N MET A 369 37.98 -5.80 22.19
CA MET A 369 36.94 -5.93 23.21
C MET A 369 36.38 -4.54 23.49
N THR A 370 35.12 -4.33 23.13
CA THR A 370 34.38 -3.16 23.62
C THR A 370 34.31 -3.31 25.12
N ARG A 371 34.89 -2.34 25.84
CA ARG A 371 35.02 -2.33 27.30
C ARG A 371 33.63 -2.26 27.92
N LEU A 372 32.93 -3.38 28.01
CA LEU A 372 31.80 -3.52 28.92
C LEU A 372 32.37 -3.36 30.33
N SER A 373 31.80 -2.41 31.05
CA SER A 373 32.06 -2.14 32.45
C SER A 373 32.17 -3.47 33.20
N ARG A 374 33.37 -3.77 33.70
CA ARG A 374 33.56 -4.76 34.77
C ARG A 374 32.54 -4.42 35.86
N SER A 375 31.42 -5.14 35.90
CA SER A 375 30.68 -5.26 37.14
C SER A 375 31.64 -5.95 38.09
N ARG A 376 32.26 -5.17 38.97
CA ARG A 376 32.98 -5.69 40.12
C ARG A 376 31.97 -6.55 40.88
N THR A 377 32.06 -7.87 40.77
CA THR A 377 31.66 -8.71 41.87
C THR A 377 32.55 -8.32 43.04
N ALA A 378 31.98 -7.59 44.00
CA ALA A 378 32.62 -7.35 45.27
C ALA A 378 32.75 -8.70 45.98
N SER A 379 33.86 -9.40 45.75
CA SER A 379 34.36 -10.36 46.71
C SER A 379 35.12 -9.57 47.77
N LEU A 380 34.51 -9.44 48.94
CA LEU A 380 35.13 -8.99 50.17
C LEU A 380 36.36 -9.87 50.48
N SER A 381 37.56 -9.41 50.13
CA SER A 381 38.79 -9.72 50.86
C SER A 381 40.01 -8.97 50.29
N SER A 382 40.87 -8.53 51.20
CA SER A 382 42.23 -7.97 51.06
C SER A 382 42.40 -6.51 50.60
N SER A 383 42.66 -5.71 51.63
CA SER A 383 43.19 -4.37 51.75
C SER A 383 44.52 -4.12 51.02
N TYR A 384 44.72 -2.84 50.67
CA TYR A 384 46.01 -2.13 50.64
C TYR A 384 46.96 -2.42 49.45
N SER A 385 47.16 -1.44 48.55
CA SER A 385 48.35 -0.58 48.60
C SER A 385 48.41 0.39 47.40
N MET A 386 49.09 1.50 47.62
CA MET A 386 49.17 2.73 46.83
C MET A 386 50.09 2.64 45.60
N ASP A 387 49.86 3.58 44.69
CA ASP A 387 50.80 4.26 43.79
C ASP A 387 51.56 3.50 42.69
N GLY A 388 51.63 4.12 41.51
CA GLY A 388 52.58 3.73 40.46
C GLY A 388 52.28 4.29 39.07
N GLU A 389 53.14 5.20 38.62
CA GLU A 389 53.13 5.94 37.35
C GLU A 389 53.17 5.11 36.05
N ARG A 390 52.72 5.78 34.96
CA ARG A 390 53.27 5.84 33.57
C ARG A 390 53.79 4.54 32.91
N GLN A 391 53.33 4.28 31.69
CA GLN A 391 53.91 4.78 30.41
C GLN A 391 53.49 3.87 29.24
N ARG A 392 53.16 4.48 28.10
CA ARG A 392 52.93 3.81 26.82
C ARG A 392 54.26 3.35 26.22
N SER A 393 54.28 2.13 25.69
CA SER A 393 55.22 1.73 24.63
C SER A 393 54.47 1.02 23.50
N ARG A 394 54.59 1.59 22.30
CA ARG A 394 54.29 0.95 21.00
C ARG A 394 55.40 -0.03 20.68
N THR A 395 55.09 -1.14 20.01
CA THR A 395 55.99 -1.74 19.02
C THR A 395 55.24 -2.52 17.94
N LEU A 396 55.84 -2.48 16.76
CA LEU A 396 55.45 -2.96 15.43
C LEU A 396 55.77 -4.44 15.21
N SER A 397 55.35 -4.91 14.02
CA SER A 397 55.86 -6.03 13.20
C SER A 397 55.18 -7.39 13.45
N GLN A 398 55.02 -8.32 12.49
CA GLN A 398 55.73 -8.58 11.23
C GLN A 398 54.89 -9.60 10.42
N SER A 399 55.08 -9.66 9.09
CA SER A 399 54.48 -10.66 8.19
C SER A 399 55.35 -11.93 8.09
N SER A 400 54.76 -13.14 8.04
CA SER A 400 55.25 -14.27 7.20
C SER A 400 54.35 -15.53 7.23
N GLN A 401 54.14 -16.06 6.01
CA GLN A 401 53.95 -17.43 5.51
C GLN A 401 53.26 -18.57 6.30
N GLY A 402 52.19 -19.09 5.67
CA GLY A 402 51.95 -20.50 5.27
C GLY A 402 52.35 -21.66 6.19
N GLY A 403 51.34 -22.33 6.77
CA GLY A 403 51.44 -23.67 7.35
C GLY A 403 50.05 -24.31 7.53
N GLN A 404 49.93 -25.61 7.27
CA GLN A 404 48.71 -26.43 7.32
C GLN A 404 48.00 -26.38 8.70
N MET A 405 46.67 -26.33 8.68
CA MET A 405 45.82 -26.38 9.89
C MET A 405 45.75 -27.81 10.46
N PRO A 406 45.94 -28.01 11.78
CA PRO A 406 45.57 -29.25 12.47
C PRO A 406 44.04 -29.30 12.71
N PRO A 407 43.44 -30.48 13.01
CA PRO A 407 41.98 -30.58 13.18
C PRO A 407 41.52 -29.87 14.47
N SER A 408 40.39 -29.18 14.37
CA SER A 408 39.79 -28.35 15.42
C SER A 408 39.19 -29.17 16.59
N PRO A 409 39.33 -28.74 17.86
CA PRO A 409 38.68 -29.39 19.00
C PRO A 409 37.18 -29.03 19.10
N SER A 410 36.40 -29.87 19.79
CA SER A 410 35.01 -29.58 20.18
C SER A 410 34.96 -28.35 21.10
N HIS A 411 34.12 -27.36 20.79
CA HIS A 411 34.08 -26.08 21.52
C HIS A 411 32.70 -25.83 22.14
N THR A 412 32.53 -26.26 23.39
CA THR A 412 31.52 -25.68 24.29
C THR A 412 32.12 -24.41 24.89
N MET A 413 31.43 -23.27 24.75
CA MET A 413 31.92 -21.99 25.24
C MET A 413 30.84 -21.34 26.11
N GLU A 414 31.10 -21.27 27.41
CA GLU A 414 30.31 -20.45 28.34
C GLU A 414 30.87 -19.02 28.32
N VAL A 415 30.01 -18.05 28.06
CA VAL A 415 30.40 -16.63 28.03
C VAL A 415 29.68 -15.91 29.15
N SER A 416 30.42 -15.56 30.20
CA SER A 416 30.00 -14.56 31.18
C SER A 416 30.28 -13.17 30.62
N CYS A 417 29.23 -12.40 30.35
CA CYS A 417 29.33 -11.01 29.88
C CYS A 417 29.36 -10.03 31.05
#